data_AF-T0Z4U0-F1
#
_entry.id   AF-T0Z4U0-F1
#
_cell.length_a   1.000
_cell.length_b   1.000
_cell.length_c   1.000
_cell.angle_alpha   90.00
_cell.angle_beta   90.00
_cell.angle_gamma   90.00
#
_symmetry.space_group_name_H-M   'P 1'
#
loop_
_entity.id
_entity.type
_entity.pdbx_description
1 polymer ?
#
loop_
_entity_poly.entity_id
_entity_poly.type
_entity_poly.pdbx_seq_one_letter_code
_entity_poly.pdbx_strand_id
1 'polypeptide(L)'
;ADFSGIDVAIFSAGATASLALAPRVAAKGAIVIDNSSAWRMDPEVPLVVPEVNRHALLEIKKGIVANPNCTTMVTMSALKALDNLAGLKRIVASTYQAVSGSGLAGVSELKGQLQALGSNAEALSFDGAAIEFPKAETYLTTICSNVIPIAGKLVDEETNEEHKFRDE
;
A
#
# COMPACT_ATOMS: atom_id res chain seq x y z
N ALA A 1 -18.84 -20.12 5.05
CA ALA A 1 -19.89 -19.22 4.53
C ALA A 1 -20.35 -19.74 3.18
N ASP A 2 -21.63 -19.56 2.86
CA ASP A 2 -22.09 -19.66 1.48
C ASP A 2 -21.76 -18.35 0.75
N PHE A 3 -21.25 -18.44 -0.47
CA PHE A 3 -20.87 -17.30 -1.30
C PHE A 3 -21.73 -17.20 -2.58
N SER A 4 -22.79 -18.01 -2.67
CA SER A 4 -23.73 -17.96 -3.78
C SER A 4 -24.51 -16.63 -3.81
N GLY A 5 -24.86 -16.15 -5.02
CA GLY A 5 -25.64 -14.93 -5.20
C GLY A 5 -24.88 -13.61 -4.98
N ILE A 6 -23.56 -13.66 -4.81
CA ILE A 6 -22.70 -12.47 -4.76
C ILE A 6 -22.25 -12.12 -6.18
N ASP A 7 -22.55 -10.92 -6.64
CA ASP A 7 -22.09 -10.43 -7.94
C ASP A 7 -20.65 -9.87 -7.87
N VAL A 8 -20.37 -9.10 -6.81
CA VAL A 8 -19.07 -8.46 -6.60
C VAL A 8 -18.67 -8.57 -5.12
N ALA A 9 -17.42 -8.92 -4.86
CA ALA A 9 -16.86 -8.98 -3.52
C ALA A 9 -15.61 -8.10 -3.41
N ILE A 10 -15.58 -7.19 -2.43
CA ILE A 10 -14.43 -6.31 -2.17
C ILE A 10 -13.61 -6.89 -1.04
N PHE A 11 -12.37 -7.24 -1.33
CA PHE A 11 -11.46 -7.87 -0.39
C PHE A 11 -10.46 -6.84 0.14
N SER A 12 -10.60 -6.52 1.42
CA SER A 12 -9.59 -5.78 2.21
C SER A 12 -8.98 -6.71 3.26
N ALA A 13 -8.57 -7.90 2.82
CA ALA A 13 -7.90 -8.90 3.65
C ALA A 13 -6.42 -9.00 3.29
N GLY A 14 -5.58 -9.48 4.21
CA GLY A 14 -4.17 -9.74 3.91
C GLY A 14 -3.98 -10.83 2.85
N ALA A 15 -2.81 -10.84 2.20
CA ALA A 15 -2.52 -11.73 1.07
C ALA A 15 -2.81 -13.22 1.36
N THR A 16 -2.46 -13.71 2.56
CA THR A 16 -2.73 -15.09 2.97
C THR A 16 -4.22 -15.43 2.96
N ALA A 17 -5.06 -14.53 3.48
CA ALA A 17 -6.50 -14.74 3.49
C ALA A 17 -7.09 -14.65 2.08
N SER A 18 -6.60 -13.71 1.27
CA SER A 18 -7.01 -13.58 -0.14
C SER A 18 -6.72 -14.85 -0.94
N LEU A 19 -5.50 -15.39 -0.86
CA LEU A 19 -5.12 -16.63 -1.55
C LEU A 19 -6.04 -17.81 -1.20
N ALA A 20 -6.53 -17.87 0.05
CA ALA A 20 -7.44 -18.92 0.50
C ALA A 20 -8.90 -18.70 0.11
N LEU A 21 -9.36 -17.44 0.05
CA LEU A 21 -10.79 -17.10 -0.06
C LEU A 21 -11.19 -16.59 -1.44
N ALA A 22 -10.37 -15.77 -2.09
CA ALA A 22 -10.71 -15.14 -3.37
C ALA A 22 -11.05 -16.18 -4.45
N PRO A 23 -10.29 -17.28 -4.63
CA PRO A 23 -10.65 -18.31 -5.62
C PRO A 23 -11.97 -19.00 -5.30
N ARG A 24 -12.30 -19.17 -4.02
CA ARG A 24 -13.54 -19.83 -3.58
C ARG A 24 -14.77 -18.94 -3.82
N VAL A 25 -14.62 -17.64 -3.62
CA VAL A 25 -15.67 -16.65 -3.90
C VAL A 25 -15.86 -16.50 -5.41
N ALA A 26 -14.77 -16.37 -6.17
CA ALA A 26 -14.81 -16.29 -7.63
C ALA A 26 -15.43 -17.54 -8.27
N ALA A 27 -15.12 -18.74 -7.74
CA ALA A 27 -15.73 -20.00 -8.20
C ALA A 27 -17.25 -20.10 -7.98
N LYS A 28 -17.86 -19.17 -7.22
CA LYS A 28 -19.31 -19.04 -7.06
C LYS A 28 -19.94 -18.00 -7.99
N GLY A 29 -19.16 -17.39 -8.88
CA GLY A 29 -19.63 -16.47 -9.92
C GLY A 29 -19.38 -14.99 -9.61
N ALA A 30 -18.89 -14.66 -8.42
CA ALA A 30 -18.58 -13.28 -8.05
C ALA A 30 -17.31 -12.78 -8.74
N ILE A 31 -17.26 -11.48 -9.05
CA ILE A 31 -16.01 -10.78 -9.33
C ILE A 31 -15.39 -10.31 -8.02
N VAL A 32 -14.19 -10.79 -7.71
CA VAL A 32 -13.44 -10.38 -6.52
C VAL A 32 -12.53 -9.21 -6.88
N ILE A 33 -12.68 -8.08 -6.19
CA ILE A 33 -11.76 -6.94 -6.25
C ILE A 33 -10.85 -7.02 -5.03
N ASP A 34 -9.58 -7.32 -5.23
CA ASP A 34 -8.63 -7.63 -4.16
C ASP A 34 -7.63 -6.51 -3.92
N ASN A 35 -7.58 -6.02 -2.67
CA ASN A 35 -6.67 -4.96 -2.26
C ASN A 35 -5.26 -5.45 -1.86
N SER A 36 -5.09 -6.76 -1.70
CA SER A 36 -3.86 -7.33 -1.18
C SER A 36 -2.78 -7.45 -2.26
N SER A 37 -1.55 -7.74 -1.84
CA SER A 37 -0.46 -8.02 -2.78
C SER A 37 -0.52 -9.42 -3.41
N ALA A 38 -1.51 -10.26 -3.06
CA ALA A 38 -1.53 -11.68 -3.44
C ALA A 38 -1.54 -11.92 -4.95
N TRP A 39 -2.21 -11.06 -5.71
CA TRP A 39 -2.54 -11.31 -7.11
C TRP A 39 -1.91 -10.32 -8.09
N ARG A 40 -1.19 -9.31 -7.60
CA ARG A 40 -0.71 -8.19 -8.44
C ARG A 40 0.23 -8.62 -9.55
N MET A 41 1.02 -9.67 -9.30
CA MET A 41 1.98 -10.23 -10.27
C MET A 41 1.46 -11.51 -10.94
N ASP A 42 0.22 -11.91 -10.70
CA ASP A 42 -0.36 -13.09 -11.35
C ASP A 42 -0.72 -12.73 -12.81
N PRO A 43 -0.15 -13.42 -13.83
CA PRO A 43 -0.36 -13.06 -15.23
C PRO A 43 -1.80 -13.30 -15.72
N GLU A 44 -2.65 -13.97 -14.94
CA GLU A 44 -4.06 -14.20 -15.26
C GLU A 44 -5.02 -13.32 -14.45
N VAL A 45 -4.49 -12.44 -13.57
CA VAL A 45 -5.28 -11.46 -12.82
C VAL A 45 -4.94 -10.06 -13.32
N PRO A 46 -5.90 -9.29 -13.86
CA PRO A 46 -5.62 -7.92 -14.26
C PRO A 46 -5.35 -7.05 -13.03
N LEU A 47 -4.25 -6.29 -13.08
CA LEU A 47 -3.92 -5.22 -12.15
C LEU A 47 -4.50 -3.90 -12.68
N VAL A 48 -5.49 -3.33 -11.99
CA VAL A 48 -6.32 -2.27 -12.56
C VAL A 48 -6.21 -0.96 -11.77
N VAL A 49 -5.91 0.12 -12.51
CA VAL A 49 -6.18 1.51 -12.14
C VAL A 49 -7.23 2.04 -13.12
N PRO A 50 -8.49 2.31 -12.68
CA PRO A 50 -9.60 2.64 -13.58
C PRO A 50 -9.34 3.80 -14.55
N GLU A 51 -8.59 4.80 -14.12
CA GLU A 51 -8.22 5.98 -14.92
C GLU A 51 -7.19 5.66 -16.00
N VAL A 52 -6.44 4.57 -15.86
CA VAL A 52 -5.30 4.23 -16.73
C VAL A 52 -5.61 3.06 -17.65
N ASN A 53 -6.14 1.96 -17.12
CA ASN A 53 -6.23 0.70 -17.85
C ASN A 53 -7.55 -0.06 -17.60
N ARG A 54 -8.68 0.65 -17.39
CA ARG A 54 -10.01 0.02 -17.21
C ARG A 54 -10.39 -1.06 -18.23
N HIS A 55 -9.85 -0.98 -19.45
CA HIS A 55 -10.09 -1.98 -20.49
C HIS A 55 -9.57 -3.37 -20.12
N ALA A 56 -8.60 -3.48 -19.21
CA ALA A 56 -8.12 -4.76 -18.67
C ALA A 56 -9.21 -5.55 -17.94
N LEU A 57 -10.30 -4.91 -17.52
CA LEU A 57 -11.48 -5.59 -16.95
C LEU A 57 -12.22 -6.48 -17.98
N LEU A 58 -11.94 -6.34 -19.28
CA LEU A 58 -12.48 -7.23 -20.31
C LEU A 58 -11.75 -8.60 -20.34
N GLU A 59 -10.59 -8.70 -19.70
CA GLU A 59 -9.70 -9.87 -19.73
C GLU A 59 -9.69 -10.63 -18.39
N ILE A 60 -10.75 -10.51 -17.57
CA ILE A 60 -10.83 -11.18 -16.26
C ILE A 60 -10.96 -12.70 -16.46
N LYS A 61 -9.89 -13.45 -16.16
CA LYS A 61 -9.86 -14.92 -16.32
C LYS A 61 -10.26 -15.66 -15.04
N LYS A 62 -9.72 -15.24 -13.90
CA LYS A 62 -9.89 -15.93 -12.61
C LYS A 62 -11.13 -15.49 -11.82
N GLY A 63 -11.93 -14.55 -12.35
CA GLY A 63 -12.96 -13.85 -11.58
C GLY A 63 -12.38 -12.96 -10.48
N ILE A 64 -11.09 -12.61 -10.58
CA ILE A 64 -10.35 -11.81 -9.61
C ILE A 64 -9.74 -10.63 -10.36
N VAL A 65 -9.75 -9.46 -9.74
CA VAL A 65 -9.11 -8.22 -10.20
C VAL A 65 -8.26 -7.71 -9.04
N ALA A 66 -6.98 -7.45 -9.30
CA ALA A 66 -6.09 -6.85 -8.32
C ALA A 66 -6.13 -5.32 -8.46
N ASN A 67 -6.02 -4.59 -7.35
CA ASN A 67 -5.61 -3.20 -7.39
C ASN A 67 -4.12 -3.08 -6.98
N PRO A 68 -3.45 -1.98 -7.36
CA PRO A 68 -2.06 -1.80 -7.00
C PRO A 68 -1.90 -1.26 -5.58
N ASN A 69 -0.64 -1.17 -5.17
CA ASN A 69 -0.14 -0.53 -3.97
C ASN A 69 -0.64 0.92 -3.90
N CYS A 70 -0.79 1.44 -2.68
CA CYS A 70 -1.26 2.80 -2.44
C CYS A 70 -0.42 3.86 -3.17
N THR A 71 0.90 3.72 -3.22
CA THR A 71 1.79 4.67 -3.90
C THR A 71 1.57 4.67 -5.42
N THR A 72 1.50 3.49 -6.04
CA THR A 72 1.16 3.31 -7.45
C THR A 72 -0.24 3.85 -7.75
N MET A 73 -1.26 3.43 -6.99
CA MET A 73 -2.66 3.81 -7.19
C MET A 73 -2.87 5.32 -7.16
N VAL A 74 -2.24 6.02 -6.21
CA VAL A 74 -2.40 7.49 -6.05
C VAL A 74 -1.71 8.26 -7.18
N THR A 75 -0.62 7.75 -7.72
CA THR A 75 0.22 8.48 -8.68
C THR A 75 -0.16 8.20 -10.13
N MET A 76 -0.66 7.00 -10.44
CA MET A 76 -0.86 6.55 -11.82
C MET A 76 -1.80 7.44 -12.65
N SER A 77 -2.87 7.96 -12.06
CA SER A 77 -3.80 8.85 -12.79
C SER A 77 -3.09 10.13 -13.29
N ALA A 78 -2.22 10.73 -12.48
CA ALA A 78 -1.45 11.91 -12.87
C ALA A 78 -0.37 11.55 -13.88
N LEU A 79 0.33 10.43 -13.68
CA LEU A 79 1.39 9.98 -14.58
C LEU A 79 0.83 9.61 -15.95
N LYS A 80 -0.35 9.00 -16.02
CA LYS A 80 -1.01 8.69 -17.29
C LYS A 80 -1.40 9.93 -18.06
N ALA A 81 -1.82 11.00 -17.37
CA ALA A 81 -2.10 12.28 -18.02
C ALA A 81 -0.82 12.87 -18.66
N LEU A 82 0.31 12.85 -17.93
CA LEU A 82 1.60 13.30 -18.46
C LEU A 82 2.08 12.44 -19.63
N ASP A 83 1.92 11.12 -19.52
CA ASP A 83 2.25 10.18 -20.58
C ASP A 83 1.45 10.45 -21.86
N ASN A 84 0.14 10.62 -21.76
CA ASN A 84 -0.71 10.90 -22.93
C ASN A 84 -0.39 12.25 -23.60
N LEU A 85 0.05 13.24 -22.82
CA LEU A 85 0.35 14.58 -23.33
C LEU A 85 1.75 14.70 -23.94
N ALA A 86 2.75 14.03 -23.36
CA ALA A 86 4.15 14.28 -23.66
C ALA A 86 5.03 13.03 -23.81
N GLY A 87 4.49 11.82 -23.61
CA GLY A 87 5.22 10.55 -23.66
C GLY A 87 6.24 10.43 -22.54
N LEU A 88 5.77 10.02 -21.36
CA LEU A 88 6.57 9.98 -20.13
C LEU A 88 7.72 8.96 -20.29
N LYS A 89 8.96 9.36 -19.95
CA LYS A 89 10.16 8.52 -20.15
C LYS A 89 10.78 7.97 -18.87
N ARG A 90 10.71 8.73 -17.78
CA ARG A 90 11.34 8.38 -16.51
C ARG A 90 10.67 9.14 -15.37
N ILE A 91 10.59 8.48 -14.23
CA ILE A 91 10.16 9.07 -12.96
C ILE A 91 11.31 8.92 -11.97
N VAL A 92 11.53 9.96 -11.18
CA VAL A 92 12.30 9.87 -9.93
C VAL A 92 11.35 10.34 -8.84
N ALA A 93 11.02 9.45 -7.90
CA ALA A 93 10.02 9.72 -6.88
C ALA A 93 10.68 9.74 -5.49
N SER A 94 10.28 10.71 -4.67
CA SER A 94 10.54 10.73 -3.24
C SER A 94 9.20 10.74 -2.52
N THR A 95 8.92 9.69 -1.76
CA THR A 95 7.59 9.50 -1.15
C THR A 95 7.59 9.95 0.31
N TYR A 96 6.48 10.54 0.72
CA TYR A 96 6.21 10.93 2.12
C TYR A 96 4.97 10.16 2.56
N GLN A 97 5.19 8.92 2.99
CA GLN A 97 4.11 7.99 3.28
C GLN A 97 3.60 8.17 4.70
N ALA A 98 2.27 8.17 4.87
CA ALA A 98 1.64 8.30 6.16
C ALA A 98 1.69 6.97 6.95
N VAL A 99 1.73 7.07 8.29
CA VAL A 99 1.73 5.90 9.19
C VAL A 99 0.50 5.00 9.04
N SER A 100 -0.58 5.50 8.44
CA SER A 100 -1.79 4.72 8.13
C SER A 100 -1.51 3.55 7.19
N GLY A 101 -0.45 3.60 6.39
CA GLY A 101 -0.02 2.47 5.55
C GLY A 101 0.38 1.22 6.36
N SER A 102 0.82 1.41 7.60
CA SER A 102 1.14 0.34 8.55
C SER A 102 -0.09 -0.13 9.36
N GLY A 103 -1.28 0.39 9.04
CA GLY A 103 -2.53 0.06 9.73
C GLY A 103 -2.60 0.60 11.15
N LEU A 104 -3.50 0.00 11.95
CA LEU A 104 -3.81 0.47 13.30
C LEU A 104 -2.60 0.45 14.24
N ALA A 105 -1.67 -0.49 14.05
CA ALA A 105 -0.45 -0.59 14.85
C ALA A 105 0.43 0.65 14.69
N GLY A 106 0.74 1.05 13.45
CA GLY A 106 1.53 2.25 13.18
C GLY A 106 0.86 3.54 13.65
N VAL A 107 -0.47 3.66 13.48
CA VAL A 107 -1.24 4.81 14.00
C VAL A 107 -1.20 4.87 15.53
N SER A 108 -1.34 3.72 16.20
CA SER A 108 -1.30 3.64 17.66
C SER A 108 0.09 3.96 18.21
N GLU A 109 1.14 3.51 17.54
CA GLU A 109 2.52 3.83 17.88
C GLU A 109 2.81 5.33 17.73
N LEU A 110 2.45 5.94 16.59
CA LEU A 110 2.58 7.38 16.40
C LEU A 110 1.82 8.15 17.48
N LYS A 111 0.60 7.73 17.82
CA LYS A 111 -0.19 8.34 18.90
C LYS A 111 0.57 8.31 20.24
N GLY A 112 1.14 7.17 20.62
CA GLY A 112 1.91 7.04 21.86
C GLY A 112 3.14 7.96 21.86
N GLN A 113 3.85 8.04 20.74
CA GLN A 113 5.02 8.91 20.61
C GLN A 113 4.65 10.41 20.62
N LEU A 114 3.52 10.79 20.02
CA LEU A 114 2.99 12.17 20.10
C LEU A 114 2.60 12.55 21.54
N GLN A 115 2.02 11.60 22.29
CA GLN A 115 1.69 11.83 23.70
C GLN A 115 2.94 12.04 24.55
N ALA A 116 4.03 11.32 24.28
CA ALA A 116 5.30 11.49 24.96
C ALA A 116 5.99 12.83 24.61
N LEU A 117 5.86 13.28 23.36
CA LEU A 117 6.34 14.61 22.95
C LEU A 117 5.65 15.74 23.72
N GLY A 118 4.32 15.64 23.87
CA GLY A 118 3.52 16.62 24.59
C GLY A 118 3.75 18.06 24.10
N SER A 119 3.88 18.99 25.03
CA SER A 119 4.16 20.41 24.74
C SER A 119 5.65 20.77 24.86
N ASN A 120 6.56 19.78 24.97
CA ASN A 120 7.98 20.03 25.23
C ASN A 120 8.84 19.86 23.96
N ALA A 121 8.26 20.09 22.79
CA ALA A 121 8.94 19.87 21.51
C ALA A 121 10.16 20.78 21.33
N GLU A 122 10.16 21.97 21.95
CA GLU A 122 11.26 22.94 21.90
C GLU A 122 12.58 22.37 22.42
N ALA A 123 12.53 21.43 23.38
CA ALA A 123 13.72 20.80 23.94
C ALA A 123 14.54 20.03 22.89
N LEU A 124 13.89 19.51 21.84
CA LEU A 124 14.54 18.82 20.72
C LEU A 124 15.46 19.75 19.91
N SER A 125 15.32 21.07 20.05
CA SER A 125 16.21 22.05 19.40
C SER A 125 17.63 22.02 19.96
N PHE A 126 17.80 21.52 21.19
CA PHE A 126 19.08 21.51 21.92
C PHE A 126 19.65 20.11 22.08
N ASP A 127 18.78 19.09 22.14
CA ASP A 127 19.17 17.69 22.23
C ASP A 127 18.10 16.80 21.59
N GLY A 128 18.48 16.04 20.55
CA GLY A 128 17.59 15.10 19.86
C GLY A 128 17.11 13.94 20.74
N ALA A 129 17.74 13.72 21.90
CA ALA A 129 17.36 12.74 22.91
C ALA A 129 16.60 13.37 24.11
N ALA A 130 16.22 14.65 24.04
CA ALA A 130 15.55 15.35 25.14
C ALA A 130 14.16 14.78 25.52
N ILE A 131 13.59 13.95 24.65
CA ILE A 131 12.29 13.32 24.85
C ILE A 131 12.47 11.80 24.91
N GLU A 132 12.00 11.19 26.00
CA GLU A 132 11.93 9.74 26.13
C GLU A 132 10.68 9.22 25.41
N PHE A 133 10.86 8.77 24.17
CA PHE A 133 9.78 8.16 23.39
C PHE A 133 9.54 6.70 23.82
N PRO A 134 8.29 6.21 23.73
CA PRO A 134 8.01 4.79 23.81
C PRO A 134 8.83 4.02 22.77
N LYS A 135 9.28 2.83 23.15
CA LYS A 135 10.03 1.94 22.24
C LYS A 135 9.23 1.71 20.96
N ALA A 136 9.88 1.87 19.81
CA ALA A 136 9.29 1.54 18.52
C ALA A 136 9.09 0.02 18.38
N GLU A 137 7.91 -0.40 17.91
CA GLU A 137 7.56 -1.81 17.71
C GLU A 137 7.25 -2.11 16.24
N THR A 138 6.53 -1.19 15.59
CA THR A 138 6.13 -1.23 14.18
C THR A 138 7.23 -0.70 13.28
N TYR A 139 7.91 0.37 13.72
CA TYR A 139 8.95 1.05 12.96
C TYR A 139 10.35 0.73 13.48
N LEU A 140 11.37 0.97 12.66
CA LEU A 140 12.78 0.75 13.04
C LEU A 140 13.25 1.70 14.15
N THR A 141 12.62 2.86 14.26
CA THR A 141 12.92 3.92 15.24
C THR A 141 11.69 4.80 15.44
N THR A 142 11.77 5.78 16.34
CA THR A 142 10.72 6.79 16.57
C THR A 142 10.35 7.46 15.24
N ILE A 143 9.06 7.42 14.89
CA ILE A 143 8.52 8.05 13.69
C ILE A 143 8.00 9.47 13.98
N CYS A 144 7.58 9.74 15.23
CA CYS A 144 7.12 11.07 15.64
C CYS A 144 8.23 12.13 15.44
N SER A 145 7.88 13.22 14.74
CA SER A 145 8.80 14.32 14.40
C SER A 145 10.08 13.86 13.68
N ASN A 146 10.00 12.74 12.96
CA ASN A 146 11.13 12.13 12.27
C ASN A 146 10.70 11.61 10.88
N VAL A 147 11.66 11.24 10.05
CA VAL A 147 11.43 10.53 8.78
C VAL A 147 12.30 9.27 8.77
N ILE A 148 11.67 8.14 8.43
CA ILE A 148 12.38 6.86 8.29
C ILE A 148 12.54 6.57 6.79
N PRO A 149 13.77 6.56 6.25
CA PRO A 149 14.02 6.44 4.82
C PRO A 149 13.95 4.97 4.33
N ILE A 150 13.16 4.12 5.00
CA ILE A 150 12.97 2.71 4.67
C ILE A 150 11.49 2.39 4.86
N ALA A 151 10.81 2.07 3.77
CA ALA A 151 9.42 1.61 3.79
C ALA A 151 9.36 0.13 3.41
N GLY A 152 8.84 -0.70 4.30
CA GLY A 152 8.76 -2.15 4.08
C GLY A 152 10.08 -2.87 4.39
N LYS A 153 10.41 -3.91 3.60
CA LYS A 153 11.59 -4.76 3.82
C LYS A 153 12.64 -4.47 2.76
N LEU A 154 13.90 -4.44 3.15
CA LEU A 154 15.02 -4.39 2.22
C LEU A 154 15.09 -5.70 1.42
N VAL A 155 15.20 -5.57 0.10
CA VAL A 155 15.37 -6.62 -0.90
C VAL A 155 16.51 -6.16 -1.81
N ASP A 156 17.69 -6.76 -1.64
CA ASP A 156 18.94 -6.30 -2.26
C ASP A 156 19.30 -4.86 -1.85
N GLU A 157 19.34 -3.93 -2.81
CA GLU A 157 19.67 -2.51 -2.58
C GLU A 157 18.43 -1.61 -2.47
N GLU A 158 17.23 -2.14 -2.71
CA GLU A 158 15.96 -1.43 -2.69
C GLU A 158 15.01 -2.03 -1.64
N THR A 159 13.89 -1.38 -1.39
CA THR A 159 12.81 -1.89 -0.56
C THR A 159 11.75 -2.57 -1.40
N ASN A 160 11.02 -3.50 -0.78
CA ASN A 160 9.85 -4.09 -1.43
C ASN A 160 8.73 -3.07 -1.71
N GLU A 161 8.76 -1.87 -1.13
CA GLU A 161 7.82 -0.80 -1.48
C GLU A 161 8.26 -0.08 -2.76
N GLU A 162 9.56 0.14 -2.95
CA GLU A 162 10.13 0.66 -4.20
C GLU A 162 9.94 -0.31 -5.37
N HIS A 163 10.14 -1.62 -5.13
CA HIS A 163 9.84 -2.65 -6.14
C HIS A 163 8.38 -2.61 -6.59
N LYS A 164 7.43 -2.52 -5.66
CA LYS A 164 6.00 -2.42 -6.01
C LYS A 164 5.73 -1.18 -6.86
N PHE A 165 6.31 -0.03 -6.52
CA PHE A 165 6.12 1.18 -7.31
C PHE A 165 6.66 1.07 -8.75
N ARG A 166 7.74 0.31 -8.94
CA ARG A 166 8.35 0.08 -10.26
C ARG A 166 7.58 -0.95 -11.09
N ASP A 167 7.15 -2.03 -10.44
CA ASP A 167 6.72 -3.26 -11.11
C ASP A 167 5.18 -3.34 -11.28
N GLU A 168 4.42 -2.54 -10.51
CA GLU A 168 2.96 -2.41 -10.58
C GLU A 168 2.50 -1.22 -11.45
#